data_AF-A0A957MCA0-F1
#
_entry.id   AF-A0A957MCA0-F1
#
_cell.length_a   1.000
_cell.length_b   1.000
_cell.length_c   1.000
_cell.angle_alpha   90.00
_cell.angle_beta   90.00
_cell.angle_gamma   90.00
#
_symmetry.space_group_name_H-M   'P 1'
#
loop_
_entity.id
_entity.type
_entity.pdbx_description
1 polymer ?
#
loop_
_entity_poly.entity_id
_entity_poly.type
_entity_poly.pdbx_seq_one_letter_code
_entity_poly.pdbx_strand_id
1 'polypeptide(L)'
;FRGFVMGLWAFLLNLVLRRWRMTHLALWIANIIAALAFAAGHLPTVLVLYGASSPAELPGLLVAEIFVLNAIVSLAAGWRYMTSGLVAAIGIHFWADIVWHVIWPLV
;
A
#
# COMPACT_ATOMS: atom_id res chain seq x y z
N PHE A 1 10.45 1.50 0.31
CA PHE A 1 10.22 0.87 1.64
C PHE A 1 9.14 -0.23 1.62
N ARG A 2 8.05 -0.11 0.86
CA ARG A 2 6.95 -1.11 0.85
C ARG A 2 7.40 -2.56 0.62
N GLY A 3 8.24 -2.82 -0.38
CA GLY A 3 8.76 -4.17 -0.66
C GLY A 3 9.50 -4.78 0.53
N PHE A 4 10.24 -3.96 1.28
CA PHE A 4 10.87 -4.36 2.54
C PHE A 4 9.82 -4.69 3.61
N VAL A 5 8.82 -3.84 3.82
CA VAL A 5 7.74 -4.09 4.80
C VAL A 5 7.00 -5.39 4.48
N MET A 6 6.61 -5.59 3.23
CA MET A 6 5.94 -6.82 2.79
C MET A 6 6.85 -8.03 2.98
N GLY A 7 8.12 -7.95 2.57
CA GLY A 7 9.08 -9.06 2.71
C GLY A 7 9.36 -9.42 4.17
N LEU A 8 9.57 -8.42 5.03
CA LEU A 8 9.80 -8.62 6.46
C LEU A 8 8.60 -9.31 7.13
N TRP A 9 7.39 -8.80 6.93
CA TRP A 9 6.19 -9.39 7.53
C TRP A 9 5.88 -10.76 6.93
N ALA A 10 6.05 -10.95 5.62
CA ALA A 10 5.88 -12.26 5.00
C ALA A 10 6.86 -13.28 5.59
N PHE A 11 8.12 -12.89 5.79
CA PHE A 11 9.13 -13.73 6.43
C PHE A 11 8.74 -14.10 7.87
N LEU A 12 8.48 -13.11 8.72
CA LEU A 12 8.15 -13.31 10.13
C LEU A 12 6.87 -14.15 10.31
N LEU A 13 5.81 -13.82 9.57
CA LEU A 13 4.55 -14.57 9.63
C LEU A 13 4.75 -16.00 9.13
N ASN A 14 5.53 -16.19 8.06
CA ASN A 14 5.76 -17.53 7.52
C ASN A 14 6.64 -18.38 8.44
N LEU A 15 7.55 -17.82 9.25
CA LEU A 15 8.28 -18.58 10.27
C LEU A 15 7.34 -19.32 11.23
N VAL A 16 6.20 -18.69 11.56
CA VAL A 16 5.20 -19.22 12.49
C VAL A 16 4.14 -20.04 11.75
N LEU A 17 3.57 -19.50 10.66
CA LEU A 17 2.39 -20.02 9.99
C LEU A 17 2.69 -21.21 9.05
N ARG A 18 3.94 -21.40 8.61
CA ARG A 18 4.32 -22.51 7.72
C ARG A 18 4.05 -23.89 8.32
N ARG A 19 4.09 -24.03 9.66
CA ARG A 19 3.84 -25.32 10.36
C ARG A 19 2.41 -25.83 10.17
N TRP A 20 1.47 -24.95 9.80
CA TRP A 20 0.09 -25.30 9.45
C TRP A 20 -0.19 -25.15 7.95
N ARG A 21 0.84 -25.06 7.11
CA ARG A 21 0.73 -24.87 5.65
C ARG A 21 -0.03 -23.58 5.25
N MET A 22 0.02 -22.55 6.08
CA MET A 22 -0.72 -21.28 5.89
C MET A 22 0.12 -20.16 5.24
N THR A 23 1.09 -20.50 4.38
CA THR A 23 1.97 -19.50 3.72
C THR A 23 1.19 -18.48 2.89
N HIS A 24 0.13 -18.89 2.19
CA HIS A 24 -0.70 -17.96 1.43
C HIS A 24 -1.39 -16.92 2.34
N LEU A 25 -1.87 -17.32 3.52
CA LEU A 25 -2.42 -16.38 4.50
C LEU A 25 -1.34 -15.42 5.02
N ALA A 26 -0.13 -15.94 5.32
CA ALA A 26 1.00 -15.12 5.75
C ALA A 26 1.32 -14.01 4.73
N LEU A 27 1.32 -14.35 3.44
CA LEU A 27 1.57 -13.41 2.36
C LEU A 27 0.48 -12.32 2.24
N TRP A 28 -0.80 -12.69 2.38
CA TRP A 28 -1.90 -11.71 2.35
C TRP A 28 -1.90 -10.78 3.56
N ILE A 29 -1.66 -11.30 4.76
CA ILE A 29 -1.51 -10.47 5.97
C ILE A 29 -0.35 -9.48 5.77
N ALA A 30 0.80 -9.96 5.27
CA ALA A 30 1.94 -9.09 4.97
C ALA A 30 1.60 -8.03 3.90
N ASN A 31 0.81 -8.38 2.88
CA ASN A 31 0.35 -7.44 1.87
C ASN A 31 -0.55 -6.35 2.47
N ILE A 32 -1.49 -6.72 3.35
CA ILE A 32 -2.39 -5.78 4.04
C ILE A 32 -1.56 -4.83 4.92
N ILE A 33 -0.64 -5.36 5.74
CA ILE A 33 0.24 -4.53 6.58
C ILE A 33 1.05 -3.56 5.72
N ALA A 34 1.64 -4.05 4.62
CA ALA A 34 2.43 -3.22 3.73
C ALA A 34 1.58 -2.16 3.00
N ALA A 35 0.33 -2.46 2.64
CA ALA A 35 -0.60 -1.51 2.03
C ALA A 35 -0.98 -0.39 3.00
N LEU A 36 -1.31 -0.73 4.25
CA LEU A 36 -1.61 0.26 5.30
C LEU A 36 -0.39 1.12 5.64
N ALA A 37 0.79 0.51 5.76
CA ALA A 37 2.03 1.24 6.00
C ALA A 37 2.38 2.17 4.82
N PHE A 38 2.11 1.75 3.59
CA PHE A 38 2.31 2.58 2.40
C PHE A 38 1.35 3.78 2.37
N ALA A 39 0.07 3.56 2.66
CA ALA A 39 -0.90 4.63 2.81
C ALA A 39 -0.50 5.64 3.90
N ALA A 40 -0.12 5.15 5.09
CA ALA A 40 0.37 6.01 6.17
C ALA A 40 1.62 6.82 5.78
N GLY A 41 2.48 6.26 4.91
CA GLY A 41 3.65 6.95 4.36
C GLY A 41 3.33 8.21 3.54
N HIS A 42 2.08 8.43 3.14
CA HIS A 42 1.65 9.64 2.44
C HIS A 42 1.25 10.77 3.39
N LEU A 43 0.93 10.47 4.65
CA LEU A 43 0.50 11.47 5.63
C LEU A 43 1.50 12.62 5.81
N PRO A 44 2.83 12.42 5.88
CA PRO A 44 3.77 13.53 6.04
C PRO A 44 3.67 14.58 4.93
N THR A 45 3.45 14.17 3.68
CA THR A 45 3.29 15.12 2.57
C THR A 45 1.97 15.87 2.70
N VAL A 46 0.90 15.18 3.08
CA VAL A 46 -0.42 15.80 3.29
C VAL A 46 -0.39 16.81 4.44
N LEU A 47 0.31 16.49 5.54
CA LEU A 47 0.50 17.41 6.66
C LEU A 47 1.19 18.70 6.21
N VAL A 48 2.26 18.59 5.40
CA VAL A 48 2.95 19.76 4.84
C VAL A 48 2.02 20.57 3.93
N LEU A 49 1.27 19.92 3.05
CA LEU A 49 0.36 20.60 2.12
C LEU A 49 -0.81 21.32 2.82
N TYR A 50 -1.29 20.77 3.94
CA TYR A 50 -2.37 21.36 4.73
C TYR A 50 -1.88 22.27 5.87
N GLY A 51 -0.57 22.43 6.04
CA GLY A 51 -0.01 23.20 7.16
C GLY A 51 -0.33 22.63 8.54
N ALA A 52 -0.60 21.32 8.62
CA ALA A 52 -1.00 20.63 9.83
C ALA A 52 0.20 20.07 10.58
N SER A 53 0.18 20.15 11.91
CA SER A 53 1.26 19.63 12.76
C SER A 53 1.06 18.15 13.13
N SER A 54 -0.18 17.66 13.03
CA SER A 54 -0.55 16.28 13.34
C SER A 54 -1.69 15.77 12.46
N PRO A 55 -1.82 14.43 12.24
CA PRO A 55 -2.95 13.87 11.49
C PRO A 55 -4.32 14.18 12.09
N ALA A 56 -4.40 14.50 13.39
CA ALA A 56 -5.65 14.85 14.06
C ALA A 56 -6.23 16.21 13.63
N GLU A 57 -5.41 17.06 13.02
CA GLU A 57 -5.83 18.35 12.46
C GLU A 57 -6.37 18.22 11.03
N LEU A 58 -6.19 17.06 10.38
CA LEU A 58 -6.70 16.82 9.04
C LEU A 58 -8.19 16.47 9.09
N PRO A 59 -8.97 16.86 8.05
CA PRO A 59 -10.34 16.37 7.91
C PRO A 59 -10.38 14.83 7.89
N GLY A 60 -11.24 14.22 8.70
CA GLY A 60 -11.33 12.75 8.78
C GLY A 60 -11.65 12.08 7.44
N LEU A 61 -12.44 12.76 6.58
CA LEU A 61 -12.73 12.29 5.23
C LEU A 61 -11.48 12.25 4.33
N LEU A 62 -10.60 13.26 4.44
CA LEU A 62 -9.33 13.30 3.70
C LEU A 62 -8.41 12.15 4.14
N VAL A 63 -8.30 11.91 5.45
CA VAL A 63 -7.52 10.80 5.99
C VAL A 63 -8.07 9.46 5.47
N ALA A 64 -9.39 9.29 5.49
CA ALA A 64 -10.04 8.09 4.97
C ALA A 64 -9.77 7.90 3.46
N GLU A 65 -9.88 8.95 2.66
CA GLU A 65 -9.59 8.93 1.23
C GLU A 65 -8.14 8.49 0.94
N ILE A 66 -7.16 9.09 1.63
CA ILE A 66 -5.75 8.73 1.50
C ILE A 66 -5.55 7.25 1.78
N PHE A 67 -6.14 6.74 2.86
CA PHE A 67 -6.02 5.33 3.21
C PHE A 67 -6.71 4.41 2.22
N VAL A 68 -7.93 4.72 1.81
CA VAL A 68 -8.71 3.88 0.89
C VAL A 68 -8.04 3.81 -0.47
N LEU A 69 -7.73 4.95 -1.09
CA LEU A 69 -7.15 5.00 -2.44
C LEU A 69 -5.78 4.31 -2.49
N ASN A 70 -4.89 4.64 -1.53
CA ASN A 70 -3.55 4.06 -1.51
C ASN A 70 -3.56 2.57 -1.13
N ALA A 71 -4.41 2.15 -0.19
CA ALA A 71 -4.47 0.75 0.21
C ALA A 71 -5.04 -0.13 -0.91
N ILE A 72 -6.07 0.31 -1.63
CA ILE A 72 -6.66 -0.48 -2.73
C ILE A 72 -5.63 -0.74 -3.83
N VAL A 73 -4.95 0.31 -4.32
CA VAL A 73 -3.90 0.14 -5.35
C VAL A 73 -2.73 -0.68 -4.82
N SER A 74 -2.35 -0.48 -3.56
CA SER A 74 -1.31 -1.28 -2.92
C SER A 74 -1.68 -2.76 -2.82
N LEU A 75 -2.92 -3.09 -2.45
CA LEU A 75 -3.39 -4.46 -2.36
C LEU A 75 -3.34 -5.13 -3.73
N ALA A 76 -3.81 -4.45 -4.78
CA ALA A 76 -3.72 -4.93 -6.15
C ALA A 76 -2.27 -5.15 -6.59
N ALA A 77 -1.39 -4.18 -6.34
CA ALA A 77 0.04 -4.31 -6.67
C ALA A 77 0.71 -5.45 -5.91
N GLY A 78 0.37 -5.66 -4.64
CA GLY A 78 0.90 -6.77 -3.84
C GLY A 78 0.37 -8.13 -4.28
N TRP A 79 -0.89 -8.20 -4.69
CA TRP A 79 -1.44 -9.41 -5.31
C TRP A 79 -0.67 -9.76 -6.59
N ARG A 80 -0.47 -8.79 -7.48
CA ARG A 80 0.34 -8.99 -8.70
C ARG A 80 1.80 -9.32 -8.41
N TYR A 81 2.37 -8.77 -7.35
CA TYR A 81 3.70 -9.17 -6.90
C TYR A 81 3.77 -10.66 -6.53
N MET A 82 2.79 -11.14 -5.76
CA MET A 82 2.72 -12.53 -5.31
C MET A 82 2.47 -13.51 -6.46
N THR A 83 1.66 -13.14 -7.44
CA THR A 83 1.27 -14.05 -8.54
C THR A 83 2.13 -13.93 -9.78
N SER A 84 2.85 -12.81 -9.96
CA SER A 84 3.46 -12.44 -11.25
C SER A 84 4.77 -11.66 -11.14
N GLY A 85 5.27 -11.42 -9.91
CA GLY A 85 6.56 -10.81 -9.66
C GLY A 85 6.57 -9.28 -9.74
N LEU A 86 7.77 -8.72 -9.60
CA LEU A 86 7.98 -7.28 -9.39
C LEU A 86 7.51 -6.42 -10.55
N VAL A 87 7.76 -6.83 -11.80
CA VAL A 87 7.38 -6.06 -12.99
C VAL A 87 5.87 -5.86 -13.06
N ALA A 88 5.09 -6.89 -12.71
CA ALA A 88 3.63 -6.78 -12.69
C ALA A 88 3.14 -5.81 -11.61
N ALA A 89 3.79 -5.78 -10.44
CA ALA A 89 3.46 -4.83 -9.37
C ALA A 89 3.82 -3.39 -9.74
N ILE A 90 4.99 -3.17 -10.37
CA ILE A 90 5.41 -1.87 -10.89
C ILE A 90 4.42 -1.39 -11.95
N GLY A 91 3.96 -2.28 -12.84
CA GLY A 91 2.96 -1.94 -13.86
C GLY A 91 1.66 -1.40 -13.26
N ILE A 92 1.13 -2.03 -12.20
CA ILE A 92 -0.07 -1.53 -11.50
C ILE A 92 0.13 -0.11 -10.98
N HIS A 93 1.26 0.14 -10.31
CA HIS A 93 1.56 1.46 -9.75
C HIS A 93 1.73 2.52 -10.83
N PHE A 94 2.58 2.23 -11.83
CA PHE A 94 2.84 3.12 -12.96
C PHE A 94 1.55 3.53 -13.68
N TRP A 95 0.69 2.56 -14.01
CA TRP A 95 -0.55 2.86 -14.72
C TRP A 95 -1.57 3.60 -13.84
N ALA A 96 -1.62 3.33 -12.54
CA ALA A 96 -2.44 4.13 -11.62
C ALA A 96 -2.02 5.61 -11.63
N ASP A 97 -0.71 5.89 -11.62
CA ASP A 97 -0.18 7.24 -11.69
C ASP A 97 -0.50 7.92 -13.03
N ILE A 98 -0.36 7.20 -14.15
CA ILE A 98 -0.76 7.73 -15.47
C ILE A 98 -2.25 8.11 -15.47
N VAL A 99 -3.12 7.25 -14.94
CA VAL A 99 -4.55 7.55 -14.89
C VAL A 99 -4.83 8.77 -14.01
N TRP A 100 -4.29 8.83 -12.79
CA TRP A 100 -4.62 9.90 -11.85
C TRP A 100 -3.94 11.23 -12.12
N HIS A 101 -2.70 11.22 -12.61
CA HIS A 101 -1.88 12.43 -12.71
C HIS A 101 -1.71 12.91 -14.15
N VAL A 102 -2.05 12.10 -15.15
CA VAL A 102 -1.97 12.50 -16.56
C VAL A 102 -3.34 12.53 -17.21
N ILE A 103 -4.12 11.44 -17.13
CA ILE A 103 -5.40 11.36 -17.85
C ILE A 103 -6.49 12.14 -17.11
N TRP A 104 -6.67 11.89 -15.82
CA TRP A 104 -7.75 12.51 -15.03
C TRP A 104 -7.72 14.05 -15.01
N PRO A 105 -6.57 14.73 -14.94
CA PRO A 105 -6.54 16.20 -14.99
C PRO A 105 -6.88 16.78 -16.38
N LEU A 106 -6.97 15.96 -17.43
CA LEU A 106 -7.28 16.40 -18.80
C LEU A 106 -8.78 16.27 -19.15
N VAL A 107 -9.58 15.68 -18.25
CA VAL A 107 -11.04 15.52 -18.38
C VAL A 107 -11.76 16.47 -17.43
#